data_AF-A0A2P1BPX9-F1
#
_entry.id   AF-A0A2P1BPX9-F1
#
_cell.length_a   1.000
_cell.length_b   1.000
_cell.length_c   1.000
_cell.angle_alpha   90.00
_cell.angle_beta   90.00
_cell.angle_gamma   90.00
#
_symmetry.space_group_name_H-M   'P 1'
#
loop_
_entity.id
_entity.type
_entity.pdbx_description
1 polymer ?
#
loop_
_entity_poly.entity_id
_entity_poly.type
_entity_poly.pdbx_seq_one_letter_code
_entity_poly.pdbx_strand_id
1 'polypeptide(L)' 'MILTSNLPFSQWADAFAGDTTLTAAMLDRLLHHAHILTLSGESYRLKDKRKAGVVRKNSKPE' A
#
# COMPACT_ATOMS: atom_id res chain seq x y z
N MET A 1 -2.02 -16.90 5.98
CA MET A 1 -1.27 -15.70 6.38
C MET A 1 -1.91 -14.50 5.70
N ILE A 2 -2.00 -13.35 6.38
CA ILE A 2 -2.51 -12.10 5.80
C ILE A 2 -1.38 -11.08 5.88
N LEU A 3 -1.11 -10.42 4.75
CA LEU A 3 -0.09 -9.39 4.64
C LEU A 3 -0.71 -8.14 4.02
N THR A 4 -0.36 -6.97 4.55
CA THR A 4 -0.78 -5.68 4.02
C THR A 4 0.45 -4.87 3.66
N SER A 5 0.48 -4.29 2.47
CA SER A 5 1.55 -3.40 2.02
C SER A 5 0.94 -2.15 1.41
N ASN A 6 1.55 -1.00 1.67
CA ASN A 6 1.28 0.24 0.96
C ASN A 6 2.22 0.46 -0.24
N LEU A 7 3.19 -0.43 -0.46
CA LEU A 7 4.11 -0.40 -1.58
C LEU A 7 3.75 -1.46 -2.62
N PRO A 8 3.83 -1.14 -3.93
CA PRO A 8 3.73 -2.14 -4.99
C PRO A 8 4.94 -3.09 -4.96
N PHE A 9 4.76 -4.32 -5.45
CA PHE A 9 5.81 -5.36 -5.44
C PHE A 9 7.12 -4.93 -6.13
N SER A 10 7.03 -4.05 -7.14
CA SER A 10 8.22 -3.52 -7.82
C SER A 10 9.16 -2.72 -6.91
N GLN A 11 8.65 -2.17 -5.81
CA GLN A 11 9.44 -1.40 -4.83
C GLN A 11 9.92 -2.25 -3.65
N TRP A 12 9.63 -3.55 -3.65
CA TRP A 12 9.99 -4.40 -2.52
C TRP A 12 11.49 -4.69 -2.47
N ALA A 13 12.18 -4.71 -3.61
CA ALA A 13 13.63 -4.90 -3.61
C ALA A 13 14.31 -3.82 -2.76
N ASP A 14 13.91 -2.55 -2.94
CA ASP A 14 14.43 -1.43 -2.14
C ASP A 14 14.07 -1.56 -0.65
N ALA A 15 12.86 -2.05 -0.35
CA ALA A 15 12.44 -2.31 1.02
C ALA A 15 13.24 -3.44 1.70
N PHE A 16 13.70 -4.42 0.92
CA PHE A 16 14.54 -5.54 1.36
C PHE A 16 16.02 -5.31 1.01
N ALA A 17 16.53 -4.13 1.41
CA ALA A 17 17.95 -3.77 1.32
C ALA A 17 18.55 -3.78 -0.10
N GLY A 18 17.71 -3.61 -1.12
CA GLY A 18 18.12 -3.66 -2.53
C GLY A 18 18.38 -5.07 -3.05
N ASP A 19 18.12 -6.13 -2.26
CA ASP A 19 18.34 -7.51 -2.70
C ASP A 19 17.17 -8.01 -3.56
N THR A 20 17.33 -7.83 -4.87
CA THR A 20 16.37 -8.28 -5.88
C THR A 20 16.20 -9.78 -5.92
N THR A 21 17.26 -10.57 -5.64
CA THR A 21 17.23 -12.03 -5.73
C THR A 21 16.45 -12.61 -4.56
N LEU A 22 16.75 -12.14 -3.35
CA LEU A 22 16.02 -12.53 -2.14
C LEU A 22 14.54 -12.13 -2.24
N THR A 23 14.28 -10.90 -2.67
CA THR A 23 12.91 -10.39 -2.82
C THR A 23 12.11 -11.22 -3.81
N ALA A 24 12.70 -11.56 -4.96
CA ALA A 24 12.03 -12.41 -5.95
C ALA A 24 11.70 -13.80 -5.39
N ALA A 25 12.64 -14.45 -4.69
CA ALA A 25 12.41 -15.76 -4.08
C ALA A 25 11.36 -15.72 -2.96
N MET A 26 11.28 -14.62 -2.20
CA MET A 26 10.22 -14.41 -1.22
C MET A 26 8.86 -14.20 -1.90
N LEU A 27 8.79 -13.33 -2.91
CA LEU A 27 7.56 -13.07 -3.65
C LEU A 27 7.02 -14.33 -4.33
N ASP A 28 7.88 -15.15 -4.91
CA ASP A 28 7.50 -16.43 -5.50
C ASP A 28 6.72 -17.31 -4.51
N ARG A 29 7.27 -17.52 -3.31
CA ARG A 29 6.63 -18.31 -2.25
C ARG A 29 5.35 -17.66 -1.71
N LEU A 30 5.36 -16.34 -1.55
CA LEU A 30 4.21 -15.59 -1.03
C LEU A 30 3.05 -15.61 -2.02
N LEU A 31 3.33 -15.46 -3.31
CA LEU A 31 2.31 -15.30 -4.35
C LEU A 31 1.79 -16.62 -4.91
N HIS A 32 2.52 -17.73 -4.75
CA HIS A 32 2.13 -19.05 -5.28
C HIS A 32 0.71 -19.49 -4.87
N HIS A 33 0.25 -19.15 -3.66
CA HIS A 33 -1.11 -19.44 -3.18
C HIS A 33 -1.81 -18.21 -2.60
N ALA A 34 -1.44 -17.00 -3.03
CA ALA A 34 -2.06 -15.78 -2.54
C ALA A 34 -3.25 -15.34 -3.38
N HIS A 35 -4.23 -14.74 -2.71
CA HIS A 35 -5.21 -13.87 -3.33
C HIS A 35 -4.79 -12.41 -3.11
N ILE A 36 -4.52 -11.69 -4.19
CA ILE A 36 -4.09 -10.29 -4.15
C ILE A 36 -5.34 -9.40 -4.16
N LEU A 37 -5.46 -8.53 -3.16
CA LEU A 37 -6.50 -7.51 -3.09
C LEU A 37 -5.86 -6.13 -3.17
N THR A 38 -6.05 -5.43 -4.29
CA THR A 38 -5.59 -4.06 -4.46
C THR A 38 -6.63 -3.11 -3.88
N LEU A 39 -6.24 -2.35 -2.86
CA LEU A 39 -7.10 -1.37 -2.20
C LEU A 39 -6.86 0.01 -2.78
N SER A 40 -7.94 0.72 -3.11
CA SER A 40 -7.92 2.10 -3.58
C SER A 40 -9.00 2.92 -2.86
N GLY A 41 -8.83 4.23 -2.83
CA GLY A 41 -9.77 5.16 -2.19
C GLY A 41 -9.10 6.15 -1.23
N GLU A 42 -9.91 7.06 -0.71
CA GLU A 42 -9.43 8.06 0.25
C GLU A 42 -9.08 7.44 1.60
N SER A 43 -8.08 8.02 2.28
CA SER A 43 -7.72 7.60 3.65
C SER A 43 -8.90 7.76 4.60
N TYR A 44 -9.26 6.68 5.30
CA TYR A 44 -10.32 6.70 6.32
C TYR A 44 -10.02 7.73 7.42
N ARG A 45 -8.75 7.84 7.85
CA ARG A 45 -8.30 8.85 8.82
C ARG A 45 -8.60 10.27 8.35
N LEU A 46 -8.45 10.54 7.05
CA LEU A 46 -8.73 11.85 6.47
C LEU A 46 -10.23 12.11 6.38
N LYS A 47 -11.03 11.07 6.11
CA LYS A 47 -12.50 11.13 6.13
C LYS A 47 -13.01 11.49 7.54
N ASP A 48 -12.46 10.88 8.57
CA ASP A 48 -12.86 11.16 9.97
C ASP A 48 -12.43 12.55 10.41
N LYS A 49 -11.21 12.99 10.05
CA LYS A 49 -10.77 14.37 10.32
C LYS A 49 -11.62 15.42 9.59
N ARG A 50 -12.10 15.12 8.38
CA ARG A 50 -13.07 15.98 7.66
C ARG A 50 -14.42 16.03 8.38
N LYS A 51 -14.94 14.89 8.87
CA LYS A 51 -16.17 14.84 9.67
C LYS A 51 -16.04 15.60 10.99
N ALA A 52 -14.89 15.52 11.64
CA ALA A 52 -14.59 16.25 12.87
C ALA A 52 -14.30 17.76 12.67
N GLY A 53 -14.36 18.27 11.43
CA GLY A 53 -14.10 19.68 11.12
C GLY A 53 -12.63 20.11 11.20
N VAL A 54 -11.71 19.16 11.39
CA VAL A 54 -10.27 19.42 11.61
C VAL A 54 -9.52 19.66 10.29
N VAL A 55 -10.04 19.17 9.17
CA VAL A 55 -9.43 19.34 7.85
C VAL A 55 -10.36 20.13 6.93
N ARG A 56 -9.93 21.33 6.51
CA ARG A 56 -10.62 22.09 5.46
C ARG A 56 -10.43 21.40 4.11
N LYS A 57 -11.52 21.29 3.34
CA LYS A 57 -11.48 20.76 1.97
C LYS A 57 -10.61 21.70 1.13
N ASN A 58 -9.40 21.30 0.75
CA ASN A 58 -8.66 22.00 -0.30
C ASN A 58 -9.42 21.76 -1.60
N SER A 59 -10.28 22.69 -1.96
CA SER A 59 -10.79 22.84 -3.32
C SER A 59 -9.63 23.33 -4.18
N LYS A 60 -8.86 22.41 -4.76
CA LYS A 60 -8.18 22.72 -6.02
C LYS A 60 -9.23 22.60 -7.12
N PRO A 61 -9.56 23.69 -7.84
CA PRO A 61 -10.21 23.56 -9.13
C PRO A 61 -9.14 23.09 -10.12
N GLU A 62 -9.40 21.98 -10.78
CA GLU A 62 -8.90 21.75 -12.15
C GLU A 62 -9.99 22.18 -13.11
#